data_AF-A0A4V0I1X0-F1
#
_entry.id   AF-A0A4V0I1X0-F1
#
_cell.length_a   1.000
_cell.length_b   1.000
_cell.length_c   1.000
_cell.angle_alpha   90.00
_cell.angle_beta   90.00
_cell.angle_gamma   90.00
#
_symmetry.space_group_name_H-M   'P 1'
#
loop_
_entity.id
_entity.type
_entity.pdbx_description
1 polymer ?
#
loop_
_entity_poly.entity_id
_entity_poly.type
_entity_poly.pdbx_seq_one_letter_code
_entity_poly.pdbx_strand_id
1 'polypeptide(L)'
;MTLLRLLAWSALAVAALPAGRAAAQEPTKLPQTPRTNAITEFRDGRGIDKTQLKAAQTDFANFAKYYADLVSHPLIHKAAQDPGLKQDANGREIPNVDSMIKDLGRFLLDPNPAVRTSSDDPRPKVRDWNADYIRELGAAFDSALKPLVETHPERVVRVNAARLYAAVCTTGANAHWPTVTAWVANPNTPTEIKYYALQAAANLLDAYDVFDYRSRRHAFTVEPRSAANKQIGELVAAVQACVTNPNALVPLTDGKVENATTDQLQVVGFVRRQAIKTLGRCRFVTLPGPTGAPIYPAHTLARVCVSDPALVPAPGPADCGEAVIGLCNMAPVVNGTPVKGYNGDAVAEAVAAGIITFAGPRASNPLDRSLPWRGYAMRMNDAFRNWRPLFDPLYDPSFATKFEAQLTPKPVADIVARVQTSILAPMDKVDASGKPDLAARVDIEGMKAFLKQLQSNPKRSNELIIGVPATALPRVEAK
;
A
#
# COMPACT_ATOMS: atom_id res chain seq x y z
N MET A 1 63.96 50.80 21.89
CA MET A 1 64.82 49.91 22.70
C MET A 1 63.96 48.73 23.13
N THR A 2 64.17 47.45 22.80
CA THR A 2 65.23 46.76 22.06
C THR A 2 64.73 45.32 21.84
N LEU A 3 64.87 44.82 20.60
CA LEU A 3 65.08 43.44 20.13
C LEU A 3 64.41 42.21 20.79
N LEU A 4 63.65 41.40 20.02
CA LEU A 4 64.10 40.27 19.16
C LEU A 4 64.56 39.02 19.94
N ARG A 5 63.81 37.91 19.81
CA ARG A 5 64.37 36.57 19.57
C ARG A 5 63.34 35.62 18.93
N LEU A 6 63.62 35.40 17.65
CA LEU A 6 63.14 34.36 16.73
C LEU A 6 63.69 32.97 17.11
N LEU A 7 62.91 31.89 16.96
CA LEU A 7 63.15 30.76 16.02
C LEU A 7 62.38 29.48 16.39
N ALA A 8 61.46 29.12 15.49
CA ALA A 8 61.25 27.83 14.83
C ALA A 8 61.20 26.52 15.64
N TRP A 9 60.05 25.82 15.59
CA TRP A 9 59.97 24.35 15.40
C TRP A 9 58.68 23.99 14.62
N SER A 10 58.86 23.82 13.31
CA SER A 10 58.32 22.76 12.43
C SER A 10 56.83 22.41 12.44
N ALA A 11 56.12 22.91 11.43
CA ALA A 11 54.88 22.33 10.93
C ALA A 11 55.16 20.96 10.26
N LEU A 12 54.66 19.88 10.86
CA LEU A 12 54.53 18.60 10.18
C LEU A 12 53.27 18.64 9.30
N ALA A 13 53.43 19.10 8.06
CA ALA A 13 52.47 18.82 7.01
C ALA A 13 52.65 17.36 6.60
N VAL A 14 51.83 16.47 7.15
CA VAL A 14 51.67 15.11 6.61
C VAL A 14 50.95 15.27 5.28
N ALA A 15 51.71 15.27 4.19
CA ALA A 15 51.20 15.04 2.86
C ALA A 15 50.60 13.63 2.83
N ALA A 16 49.27 13.54 3.03
CA ALA A 16 48.53 12.34 2.69
C ALA A 16 48.61 12.18 1.17
N LEU A 17 49.55 11.35 0.72
CA LEU A 17 49.57 10.84 -0.65
C LEU A 17 48.17 10.28 -0.95
N PRO A 18 47.51 10.70 -2.04
CA PRO A 18 46.33 10.00 -2.50
C PRO A 18 46.81 8.60 -2.89
N ALA A 19 46.64 7.63 -1.99
CA ALA A 19 46.67 6.23 -2.34
C ALA A 19 45.59 6.06 -3.40
N GLY A 20 45.99 6.03 -4.67
CA GLY A 20 45.10 5.72 -5.77
C GLY A 20 44.44 4.39 -5.42
N ARG A 21 43.15 4.44 -5.06
CA ARG A 21 42.34 3.24 -4.97
C ARG A 21 42.34 2.68 -6.38
N ALA A 22 43.17 1.64 -6.62
CA ALA A 22 43.01 0.81 -7.78
C ALA A 22 41.53 0.44 -7.83
N ALA A 23 40.83 0.82 -8.91
CA ALA A 23 39.43 0.48 -9.07
C ALA A 23 39.34 -1.03 -8.95
N ALA A 24 38.79 -1.52 -7.83
CA ALA A 24 38.60 -2.93 -7.63
C ALA A 24 37.81 -3.45 -8.84
N GLN A 25 38.35 -4.47 -9.50
CA GLN A 25 37.71 -5.03 -10.68
C GLN A 25 36.27 -5.41 -10.32
N GLU A 26 35.31 -4.81 -11.03
CA GLU A 26 33.91 -5.05 -10.73
C GLU A 26 33.58 -6.55 -10.90
N PRO A 27 32.72 -7.11 -10.04
CA PRO A 27 32.35 -8.51 -10.13
C PRO A 27 31.61 -8.77 -11.45
N THR A 28 32.14 -9.71 -12.23
CA THR A 28 31.58 -10.13 -13.53
C THR A 28 30.70 -11.37 -13.44
N LYS A 29 30.58 -11.98 -12.26
CA LYS A 29 29.83 -13.21 -12.00
C LYS A 29 28.75 -12.94 -10.97
N LEU A 30 27.53 -13.38 -11.26
CA LEU A 30 26.43 -13.27 -10.31
C LEU A 30 26.68 -14.15 -9.07
N PRO A 31 26.11 -13.79 -7.90
CA PRO A 31 26.17 -14.64 -6.72
C PRO A 31 25.62 -16.04 -7.03
N GLN A 32 26.23 -17.06 -6.44
CA GLN A 32 25.76 -18.43 -6.62
C GLN A 32 24.40 -18.60 -5.96
N THR A 33 23.44 -19.16 -6.70
CA THR A 33 22.12 -19.49 -6.16
C THR A 33 22.30 -20.47 -4.98
N PRO A 34 21.78 -20.14 -3.78
CA PRO A 34 21.86 -21.04 -2.64
C PRO A 34 21.03 -22.30 -2.93
N ARG A 35 21.28 -23.38 -2.18
CA ARG A 35 20.42 -24.56 -2.24
C ARG A 35 19.05 -24.19 -1.68
N THR A 36 18.02 -24.15 -2.54
CA THR A 36 16.66 -23.76 -2.15
C THR A 36 15.83 -24.92 -1.61
N ASN A 37 16.33 -26.17 -1.67
CA ASN A 37 15.61 -27.36 -1.22
C ASN A 37 15.17 -27.23 0.24
N ALA A 38 16.04 -26.77 1.13
CA ALA A 38 15.72 -26.57 2.55
C ALA A 38 14.57 -25.55 2.73
N ILE A 39 14.57 -24.46 1.95
CA ILE A 39 13.50 -23.44 1.99
C ILE A 39 12.17 -24.07 1.57
N THR A 40 12.17 -24.85 0.49
CA THR A 40 11.00 -25.59 0.01
C THR A 40 10.52 -26.62 1.03
N GLU A 41 11.43 -27.37 1.66
CA GLU A 41 11.12 -28.35 2.70
C GLU A 41 10.46 -27.68 3.92
N PHE A 42 10.98 -26.55 4.40
CA PHE A 42 10.36 -25.81 5.50
C PHE A 42 9.01 -25.18 5.11
N ARG A 43 8.87 -24.71 3.85
CA ARG A 43 7.63 -24.10 3.33
C ARG A 43 6.50 -25.13 3.21
N ASP A 44 6.82 -26.29 2.66
CA ASP A 44 5.84 -27.34 2.35
C ASP A 44 5.65 -28.32 3.53
N GLY A 45 6.52 -28.25 4.53
CA GLY A 45 6.50 -29.05 5.75
C GLY A 45 5.34 -28.72 6.69
N ARG A 46 5.24 -29.50 7.78
CA ARG A 46 4.24 -29.28 8.86
C ARG A 46 4.77 -28.32 9.94
N GLY A 47 5.37 -27.22 9.50
CA GLY A 47 6.03 -26.24 10.35
C GLY A 47 7.49 -26.56 10.66
N ILE A 48 8.11 -25.68 11.45
CA ILE A 48 9.52 -25.77 11.83
C ILE A 48 9.60 -26.32 13.24
N ASP A 49 10.16 -27.53 13.39
CA ASP A 49 10.39 -28.09 14.72
C ASP A 49 11.35 -27.20 15.52
N LYS A 50 11.15 -27.09 16.84
CA LYS A 50 12.02 -26.27 17.71
C LYS A 50 13.50 -26.67 17.62
N THR A 51 13.78 -27.95 17.40
CA THR A 51 15.14 -28.48 17.20
C THR A 51 15.74 -28.07 15.86
N GLN A 52 14.91 -27.81 14.85
CA GLN A 52 15.30 -27.39 13.50
C GLN A 52 15.31 -25.86 13.34
N LEU A 53 14.73 -25.11 14.27
CA LEU A 53 14.56 -23.65 14.16
C LEU A 53 15.87 -22.91 13.84
N LYS A 54 16.97 -23.25 14.52
CA LYS A 54 18.26 -22.60 14.28
C LYS A 54 18.83 -22.91 12.89
N ALA A 55 18.63 -24.13 12.41
CA ALA A 55 19.03 -24.52 11.05
C ALA A 55 18.18 -23.76 10.01
N ALA A 56 16.87 -23.73 10.20
CA ALA A 56 15.94 -22.97 9.35
C ALA A 56 16.30 -21.48 9.30
N GLN A 57 16.58 -20.85 10.44
CA GLN A 57 17.02 -19.45 10.51
C GLN A 57 18.32 -19.20 9.73
N THR A 58 19.26 -20.15 9.76
CA THR A 58 20.51 -20.06 9.01
C THR A 58 20.24 -20.14 7.51
N ASP A 59 19.40 -21.07 7.08
CA ASP A 59 19.02 -21.23 5.67
C ASP A 59 18.23 -20.02 5.15
N PHE A 60 17.30 -19.49 5.95
CA PHE A 60 16.56 -18.26 5.63
C PHE A 60 17.48 -17.05 5.54
N ALA A 61 18.45 -16.90 6.45
CA ALA A 61 19.43 -15.81 6.39
C ALA A 61 20.29 -15.90 5.12
N ASN A 62 20.77 -17.10 4.75
CA ASN A 62 21.53 -17.31 3.52
C ASN A 62 20.69 -17.03 2.27
N PHE A 63 19.42 -17.43 2.28
CA PHE A 63 18.49 -17.19 1.18
C PHE A 63 18.15 -15.71 1.02
N ALA A 64 17.83 -15.01 2.11
CA ALA A 64 17.59 -13.56 2.09
C ALA A 64 18.85 -12.78 1.66
N LYS A 65 20.02 -13.20 2.15
CA LYS A 65 21.31 -12.64 1.73
C LYS A 65 21.55 -12.82 0.24
N TYR A 66 21.23 -13.97 -0.35
CA TYR A 66 21.36 -14.17 -1.80
C TYR A 66 20.56 -13.12 -2.59
N TYR A 67 19.31 -12.86 -2.20
CA TYR A 67 18.49 -11.83 -2.86
C TYR A 67 19.03 -10.41 -2.65
N ALA A 68 19.55 -10.11 -1.46
CA ALA A 68 20.19 -8.84 -1.15
C ALA A 68 21.49 -8.64 -1.96
N ASP A 69 22.33 -9.67 -2.05
CA ASP A 69 23.56 -9.67 -2.84
C ASP A 69 23.24 -9.57 -4.34
N LEU A 70 22.18 -10.25 -4.80
CA LEU A 70 21.72 -10.17 -6.18
C LEU A 70 21.23 -8.76 -6.52
N VAL A 71 20.32 -8.17 -5.75
CA VAL A 71 19.75 -6.85 -6.07
C VAL A 71 20.77 -5.71 -6.00
N SER A 72 21.80 -5.87 -5.14
CA SER A 72 22.91 -4.91 -5.03
C SER A 72 24.02 -5.14 -6.07
N HIS A 73 23.97 -6.24 -6.83
CA HIS A 73 25.02 -6.58 -7.77
C HIS A 73 25.09 -5.57 -8.94
N PRO A 74 26.30 -5.08 -9.30
CA PRO A 74 26.48 -4.12 -10.41
C PRO A 74 25.85 -4.53 -11.74
N LEU A 75 26.00 -5.81 -12.11
CA LEU A 75 25.41 -6.34 -13.35
C LEU A 75 23.90 -6.15 -13.46
N ILE A 76 23.14 -6.18 -12.34
CA ILE A 76 21.68 -6.09 -12.39
C ILE A 76 21.22 -4.71 -12.85
N HIS A 77 21.85 -3.64 -12.36
CA HIS A 77 21.46 -2.30 -12.78
C HIS A 77 22.20 -1.84 -14.04
N LYS A 78 23.36 -2.40 -14.37
CA LYS A 78 24.02 -2.18 -15.66
C LYS A 78 23.27 -2.82 -16.82
N ALA A 79 22.74 -4.04 -16.65
CA ALA A 79 21.93 -4.71 -17.68
C ALA A 79 20.64 -3.93 -18.01
N ALA A 80 20.12 -3.15 -17.05
CA ALA A 80 18.99 -2.26 -17.31
C ALA A 80 19.36 -1.03 -18.16
N GLN A 81 20.64 -0.66 -18.20
CA GLN A 81 21.18 0.48 -18.96
C GLN A 81 21.81 0.05 -20.29
N ASP A 82 22.32 -1.18 -20.38
CA ASP A 82 22.96 -1.76 -21.55
C ASP A 82 22.17 -2.99 -22.05
N PRO A 83 21.35 -2.86 -23.10
CA PRO A 83 20.58 -3.96 -23.68
C PRO A 83 21.44 -5.11 -24.25
N GLY A 84 22.74 -4.88 -24.50
CA GLY A 84 23.69 -5.90 -24.93
C GLY A 84 24.15 -6.83 -23.80
N LEU A 85 24.08 -6.35 -22.55
CA LEU A 85 24.50 -7.08 -21.37
C LEU A 85 23.37 -7.99 -20.86
N LYS A 86 23.24 -9.17 -21.48
CA LYS A 86 22.18 -10.15 -21.13
C LYS A 86 22.66 -11.29 -20.23
N GLN A 87 23.97 -11.55 -20.21
CA GLN A 87 24.55 -12.69 -19.51
C GLN A 87 25.75 -12.29 -18.65
N ASP A 88 25.94 -13.00 -17.54
CA ASP A 88 27.15 -12.89 -16.72
C ASP A 88 28.33 -13.65 -17.35
N ALA A 89 29.51 -13.58 -16.73
CA ALA A 89 30.71 -14.25 -17.23
C ALA A 89 30.64 -15.80 -17.23
N ASN A 90 29.59 -16.41 -16.65
CA ASN A 90 29.34 -17.85 -16.71
C ASN A 90 28.24 -18.19 -17.74
N GLY A 91 27.78 -17.23 -18.54
CA GLY A 91 26.68 -17.42 -19.51
C GLY A 91 25.28 -17.47 -18.87
N ARG A 92 25.14 -17.11 -17.59
CA ARG A 92 23.84 -17.07 -16.90
C ARG A 92 23.11 -15.79 -17.28
N GLU A 93 21.81 -15.89 -17.56
CA GLU A 93 20.98 -14.72 -17.80
C GLU A 93 20.98 -13.80 -16.57
N ILE A 94 21.17 -12.50 -16.81
CA ILE A 94 21.11 -11.48 -15.76
C ILE A 94 19.64 -11.17 -15.48
N PRO A 95 19.11 -11.51 -14.29
CA PRO A 95 17.70 -11.29 -14.00
C PRO A 95 17.42 -9.80 -13.83
N ASN A 96 16.26 -9.34 -14.30
CA ASN A 96 15.74 -8.04 -13.86
C ASN A 96 15.00 -8.18 -12.52
N VAL A 97 14.71 -7.06 -11.87
CA VAL A 97 14.06 -7.03 -10.56
C VAL A 97 12.68 -7.69 -10.57
N ASP A 98 11.92 -7.57 -11.65
CA ASP A 98 10.59 -8.19 -11.76
C ASP A 98 10.68 -9.72 -11.86
N SER A 99 11.69 -10.24 -12.57
CA SER A 99 12.00 -11.68 -12.59
C SER A 99 12.44 -12.17 -11.20
N MET A 100 13.20 -11.37 -10.45
CA MET A 100 13.58 -11.69 -9.07
C MET A 100 12.36 -11.75 -8.15
N ILE A 101 11.46 -10.76 -8.23
CA ILE A 101 10.22 -10.74 -7.44
C ILE A 101 9.33 -11.95 -7.79
N LYS A 102 9.23 -12.28 -9.08
CA LYS A 102 8.48 -13.45 -9.55
C LYS A 102 9.06 -14.77 -9.04
N ASP A 103 10.38 -14.91 -9.02
CA ASP A 103 11.03 -16.11 -8.47
C ASP A 103 10.83 -16.18 -6.94
N LEU A 104 11.02 -15.05 -6.26
CA LEU A 104 10.83 -14.94 -4.81
C LEU A 104 9.40 -15.32 -4.40
N GLY A 105 8.40 -14.88 -5.18
CA GLY A 105 6.98 -15.20 -4.95
C GLY A 105 6.67 -16.70 -4.89
N ARG A 106 7.54 -17.57 -5.40
CA ARG A 106 7.40 -19.02 -5.23
C ARG A 106 7.63 -19.45 -3.78
N PHE A 107 8.46 -18.73 -3.03
CA PHE A 107 8.86 -19.07 -1.67
C PHE A 107 8.08 -18.31 -0.60
N LEU A 108 7.42 -17.21 -0.98
CA LEU A 108 6.56 -16.46 -0.07
C LEU A 108 5.24 -17.20 0.15
N LEU A 109 4.74 -17.15 1.39
CA LEU A 109 3.42 -17.63 1.74
C LEU A 109 2.55 -16.42 2.06
N ASP A 110 1.57 -16.15 1.20
CA ASP A 110 0.58 -15.11 1.42
C ASP A 110 -0.50 -15.65 2.37
N PRO A 111 -0.67 -15.08 3.57
CA PRO A 111 -1.79 -15.45 4.41
C PRO A 111 -3.07 -15.05 3.65
N ASN A 112 -4.02 -15.99 3.50
CA ASN A 112 -5.28 -15.69 2.85
C ASN A 112 -6.38 -15.49 3.91
N PRO A 113 -6.74 -14.24 4.21
CA PRO A 113 -7.77 -13.92 5.21
C PRO A 113 -9.21 -14.22 4.77
N ALA A 114 -9.47 -14.50 3.50
CA ALA A 114 -10.80 -14.95 3.06
C ALA A 114 -11.08 -16.40 3.50
N VAL A 115 -10.04 -17.16 3.83
CA VAL A 115 -10.15 -18.56 4.22
C VAL A 115 -10.43 -18.62 5.73
N ARG A 116 -11.70 -18.46 6.12
CA ARG A 116 -12.12 -18.75 7.49
C ARG A 116 -11.78 -20.22 7.81
N THR A 117 -11.14 -20.45 8.95
CA THR A 117 -10.95 -21.79 9.51
C THR A 117 -12.31 -22.32 9.98
N SER A 118 -13.19 -22.72 9.05
CA SER A 118 -14.26 -23.64 9.40
C SER A 118 -13.60 -24.91 9.94
N SER A 119 -14.12 -25.43 11.06
CA SER A 119 -13.67 -26.69 11.65
C SER A 119 -13.80 -27.89 10.70
N ASP A 120 -14.55 -27.72 9.61
CA ASP A 120 -15.09 -28.81 8.80
C ASP A 120 -14.48 -28.94 7.39
N ASP A 121 -13.48 -28.13 7.02
CA ASP A 121 -12.85 -28.21 5.68
C ASP A 121 -11.47 -28.91 5.73
N PRO A 122 -11.33 -30.08 5.07
CA PRO A 122 -10.12 -30.91 5.11
C PRO A 122 -8.97 -30.47 4.19
N ARG A 123 -9.11 -29.39 3.38
CA ARG A 123 -8.04 -28.93 2.45
C ARG A 123 -7.01 -27.99 3.13
N PRO A 124 -5.75 -27.91 2.65
CA PRO A 124 -4.68 -27.21 3.38
C PRO A 124 -4.74 -25.69 3.14
N LYS A 125 -5.58 -25.03 3.94
CA LYS A 125 -5.60 -23.59 4.28
C LYS A 125 -4.29 -23.22 4.97
N VAL A 126 -3.74 -22.01 4.89
CA VAL A 126 -2.49 -21.63 5.60
C VAL A 126 -2.53 -22.16 7.04
N ARG A 127 -1.80 -23.26 7.27
CA ARG A 127 -1.97 -24.11 8.44
C ARG A 127 -1.23 -23.42 9.58
N ASP A 128 -1.73 -23.47 10.80
CA ASP A 128 -1.15 -22.77 11.98
C ASP A 128 0.37 -22.93 12.11
N TRP A 129 0.93 -24.01 11.58
CA TRP A 129 2.35 -24.34 11.56
C TRP A 129 3.21 -23.57 10.54
N ASN A 130 2.63 -22.87 9.56
CA ASN A 130 3.38 -21.99 8.64
C ASN A 130 3.74 -20.64 9.28
N ALA A 131 3.24 -20.36 10.48
CA ALA A 131 3.49 -19.10 11.17
C ALA A 131 4.97 -18.87 11.47
N ASP A 132 5.69 -19.91 11.90
CA ASP A 132 7.12 -19.84 12.14
C ASP A 132 7.91 -19.64 10.85
N TYR A 133 7.53 -20.31 9.75
CA TYR A 133 8.15 -20.08 8.44
C TYR A 133 8.04 -18.62 8.02
N ILE A 134 6.82 -18.05 8.02
CA ILE A 134 6.58 -16.65 7.64
C ILE A 134 7.38 -15.70 8.54
N ARG A 135 7.34 -15.93 9.86
CA ARG A 135 7.98 -15.07 10.86
C ARG A 135 9.50 -15.04 10.70
N GLU A 136 10.13 -16.21 10.60
CA GLU A 136 11.58 -16.35 10.54
C GLU A 136 12.12 -15.95 9.17
N LEU A 137 11.43 -16.31 8.07
CA LEU A 137 11.81 -15.88 6.73
C LEU A 137 11.66 -14.35 6.56
N GLY A 138 10.56 -13.77 7.04
CA GLY A 138 10.35 -12.33 7.02
C GLY A 138 11.40 -11.57 7.83
N ALA A 139 11.79 -12.07 9.01
CA ALA A 139 12.89 -11.51 9.79
C ALA A 139 14.24 -11.56 9.06
N ALA A 140 14.54 -12.65 8.36
CA ALA A 140 15.74 -12.77 7.54
C ALA A 140 15.76 -11.74 6.39
N PHE A 141 14.63 -11.54 5.70
CA PHE A 141 14.52 -10.53 4.64
C PHE A 141 14.56 -9.10 5.17
N ASP A 142 13.94 -8.80 6.31
CA ASP A 142 14.05 -7.47 6.93
C ASP A 142 15.52 -7.14 7.23
N SER A 143 16.22 -8.08 7.88
CA SER A 143 17.65 -7.93 8.22
C SER A 143 18.54 -7.75 6.99
N ALA A 144 18.27 -8.47 5.89
CA ALA A 144 19.09 -8.41 4.68
C ALA A 144 18.79 -7.18 3.79
N LEU A 145 17.52 -6.79 3.64
CA LEU A 145 17.11 -5.75 2.68
C LEU A 145 17.06 -4.35 3.29
N LYS A 146 16.72 -4.21 4.58
CA LYS A 146 16.63 -2.89 5.24
C LYS A 146 17.93 -2.07 5.14
N PRO A 147 19.12 -2.63 5.41
CA PRO A 147 20.37 -1.86 5.29
C PRO A 147 20.61 -1.37 3.86
N LEU A 148 20.22 -2.15 2.85
CA LEU A 148 20.34 -1.74 1.45
C LEU A 148 19.45 -0.55 1.12
N VAL A 149 18.21 -0.54 1.62
CA VAL A 149 17.27 0.58 1.40
C VAL A 149 17.74 1.85 2.11
N GLU A 150 18.29 1.72 3.32
CA GLU A 150 18.64 2.86 4.17
C GLU A 150 20.00 3.47 3.83
N THR A 151 21.00 2.65 3.53
CA THR A 151 22.41 3.07 3.54
C THR A 151 23.22 2.78 2.28
N HIS A 152 22.69 2.01 1.31
CA HIS A 152 23.46 1.69 0.10
C HIS A 152 23.79 2.95 -0.70
N PRO A 153 25.03 3.13 -1.19
CA PRO A 153 25.44 4.35 -1.89
C PRO A 153 24.68 4.57 -3.22
N GLU A 154 24.43 3.49 -3.96
CA GLU A 154 23.71 3.55 -5.24
C GLU A 154 22.20 3.67 -5.06
N ARG A 155 21.62 4.78 -5.55
CA ARG A 155 20.18 5.05 -5.50
C ARG A 155 19.35 3.93 -6.15
N VAL A 156 19.79 3.41 -7.30
CA VAL A 156 19.07 2.35 -8.02
C VAL A 156 18.96 1.06 -7.19
N VAL A 157 20.01 0.72 -6.43
CA VAL A 157 20.00 -0.44 -5.54
C VAL A 157 19.01 -0.23 -4.39
N ARG A 158 18.98 0.95 -3.78
CA ARG A 158 18.01 1.29 -2.72
C ARG A 158 16.57 1.11 -3.20
N VAL A 159 16.27 1.61 -4.40
CA VAL A 159 14.93 1.49 -5.02
C VAL A 159 14.57 0.06 -5.32
N ASN A 160 15.49 -0.70 -5.91
CA ASN A 160 15.24 -2.11 -6.22
C ASN A 160 15.08 -2.94 -4.95
N ALA A 161 15.89 -2.70 -3.91
CA ALA A 161 15.73 -3.34 -2.61
C ALA A 161 14.36 -3.01 -1.99
N ALA A 162 13.88 -1.76 -2.09
CA ALA A 162 12.55 -1.37 -1.62
C ALA A 162 11.42 -2.07 -2.39
N ARG A 163 11.58 -2.30 -3.70
CA ARG A 163 10.63 -3.11 -4.50
C ARG A 163 10.56 -4.55 -4.03
N LEU A 164 11.71 -5.20 -3.82
CA LEU A 164 11.77 -6.55 -3.28
C LEU A 164 11.19 -6.61 -1.86
N TYR A 165 11.51 -5.62 -1.03
CA TYR A 165 10.98 -5.52 0.34
C TYR A 165 9.45 -5.43 0.33
N ALA A 166 8.88 -4.62 -0.57
CA ALA A 166 7.43 -4.53 -0.73
C ALA A 166 6.81 -5.89 -1.13
N ALA A 167 7.47 -6.67 -1.98
CA ALA A 167 7.01 -8.02 -2.32
C ALA A 167 7.03 -8.97 -1.11
N VAL A 168 8.08 -8.98 -0.30
CA VAL A 168 8.14 -9.83 0.91
C VAL A 168 7.07 -9.46 1.93
N CYS A 169 6.66 -8.20 1.97
CA CYS A 169 5.60 -7.73 2.87
C CYS A 169 4.22 -8.36 2.63
N THR A 170 3.98 -9.05 1.50
CA THR A 170 2.72 -9.81 1.29
C THR A 170 2.55 -10.94 2.29
N THR A 171 3.66 -11.41 2.88
CA THR A 171 3.65 -12.44 3.92
C THR A 171 3.05 -11.97 5.25
N GLY A 172 2.95 -10.65 5.49
CA GLY A 172 2.44 -10.09 6.75
C GLY A 172 3.40 -10.22 7.95
N ALA A 173 4.63 -10.68 7.76
CA ALA A 173 5.56 -10.97 8.87
C ALA A 173 5.82 -9.76 9.78
N ASN A 174 5.92 -10.02 11.10
CA ASN A 174 6.04 -8.97 12.14
C ASN A 174 7.20 -8.00 11.90
N ALA A 175 8.35 -8.54 11.49
CA ALA A 175 9.59 -7.79 11.36
C ALA A 175 9.46 -6.59 10.40
N HIS A 176 8.53 -6.67 9.45
CA HIS A 176 8.32 -5.62 8.47
C HIS A 176 7.57 -4.39 9.01
N TRP A 177 6.72 -4.57 10.03
CA TRP A 177 5.84 -3.50 10.51
C TRP A 177 6.62 -2.27 11.02
N PRO A 178 7.62 -2.40 11.91
CA PRO A 178 8.37 -1.25 12.39
C PRO A 178 9.18 -0.57 11.28
N THR A 179 9.81 -1.34 10.40
CA THR A 179 10.63 -0.83 9.30
C THR A 179 9.80 -0.04 8.30
N VAL A 180 8.68 -0.60 7.83
CA VAL A 180 7.78 0.09 6.88
C VAL A 180 7.16 1.32 7.52
N THR A 181 6.71 1.23 8.78
CA THR A 181 6.16 2.38 9.51
C THR A 181 7.16 3.52 9.61
N ALA A 182 8.43 3.21 9.94
CA ALA A 182 9.49 4.21 10.00
C ALA A 182 9.74 4.90 8.65
N TRP A 183 9.77 4.13 7.55
CA TRP A 183 9.97 4.69 6.21
C TRP A 183 8.80 5.57 5.75
N VAL A 184 7.55 5.15 6.03
CA VAL A 184 6.35 5.92 5.69
C VAL A 184 6.25 7.19 6.54
N ALA A 185 6.48 7.09 7.85
CA ALA A 185 6.34 8.21 8.78
C ALA A 185 7.46 9.26 8.62
N ASN A 186 8.64 8.87 8.15
CA ASN A 186 9.76 9.79 8.00
C ASN A 186 9.58 10.70 6.77
N PRO A 187 9.43 12.03 6.94
CA PRO A 187 9.28 12.96 5.82
C PRO A 187 10.50 12.97 4.89
N ASN A 188 11.69 12.64 5.41
CA ASN A 188 12.96 12.64 4.68
C ASN A 188 13.26 11.33 3.93
N THR A 189 12.41 10.30 4.04
CA THR A 189 12.55 9.11 3.20
C THR A 189 12.47 9.52 1.74
N PRO A 190 13.46 9.16 0.88
CA PRO A 190 13.44 9.52 -0.53
C PRO A 190 12.13 9.11 -1.19
N THR A 191 11.59 9.97 -2.06
CA THR A 191 10.23 9.83 -2.56
C THR A 191 9.98 8.50 -3.29
N GLU A 192 10.95 8.04 -4.08
CA GLU A 192 10.89 6.74 -4.74
C GLU A 192 10.86 5.55 -3.76
N ILE A 193 11.57 5.66 -2.63
CA ILE A 193 11.53 4.65 -1.55
C ILE A 193 10.19 4.73 -0.83
N LYS A 194 9.69 5.93 -0.57
CA LYS A 194 8.39 6.16 0.08
C LYS A 194 7.24 5.56 -0.74
N TYR A 195 7.30 5.68 -2.07
CA TYR A 195 6.31 5.06 -2.96
C TYR A 195 6.24 3.53 -2.76
N TYR A 196 7.39 2.85 -2.70
CA TYR A 196 7.44 1.40 -2.45
C TYR A 196 7.20 1.03 -0.99
N ALA A 197 7.54 1.89 -0.02
CA ALA A 197 7.17 1.71 1.38
C ALA A 197 5.65 1.76 1.57
N LEU A 198 4.94 2.60 0.83
CA LEU A 198 3.47 2.60 0.79
C LEU A 198 2.92 1.31 0.15
N GLN A 199 3.55 0.78 -0.91
CA GLN A 199 3.19 -0.54 -1.45
C GLN A 199 3.43 -1.67 -0.43
N ALA A 200 4.56 -1.63 0.28
CA ALA A 200 4.85 -2.56 1.37
C ALA A 200 3.78 -2.48 2.47
N ALA A 201 3.40 -1.26 2.88
CA ALA A 201 2.32 -1.04 3.84
C ALA A 201 0.98 -1.60 3.36
N ALA A 202 0.67 -1.45 2.06
CA ALA A 202 -0.54 -1.98 1.47
C ALA A 202 -0.58 -3.50 1.55
N ASN A 203 0.56 -4.15 1.27
CA ASN A 203 0.71 -5.60 1.36
C ASN A 203 0.60 -6.09 2.81
N LEU A 204 1.19 -5.39 3.78
CA LEU A 204 1.04 -5.72 5.21
C LEU A 204 -0.41 -5.61 5.68
N LEU A 205 -1.12 -4.55 5.28
CA LEU A 205 -2.51 -4.32 5.66
C LEU A 205 -3.49 -5.31 5.00
N ASP A 206 -3.13 -5.88 3.84
CA ASP A 206 -3.93 -6.87 3.12
C ASP A 206 -3.61 -8.32 3.52
N ALA A 207 -2.45 -8.57 4.13
CA ALA A 207 -1.95 -9.91 4.42
C ALA A 207 -2.86 -10.73 5.35
N TYR A 208 -3.58 -10.11 6.29
CA TYR A 208 -4.46 -10.85 7.20
C TYR A 208 -5.61 -9.98 7.74
N ASP A 209 -6.56 -10.60 8.42
CA ASP A 209 -7.64 -9.89 9.10
C ASP A 209 -7.13 -9.39 10.46
N VAL A 210 -7.01 -8.06 10.60
CA VAL A 210 -6.52 -7.39 11.81
C VAL A 210 -7.34 -7.70 13.07
N PHE A 211 -8.59 -8.14 12.92
CA PHE A 211 -9.50 -8.49 14.00
C PHE A 211 -9.54 -9.99 14.29
N ASP A 212 -9.12 -10.84 13.36
CA ASP A 212 -8.99 -12.29 13.58
C ASP A 212 -7.60 -12.65 14.11
N TYR A 213 -7.54 -13.01 15.40
CA TYR A 213 -6.33 -13.47 16.05
C TYR A 213 -5.69 -14.70 15.37
N ARG A 214 -6.48 -15.61 14.81
CA ARG A 214 -5.94 -16.82 14.16
C ARG A 214 -5.16 -16.46 12.90
N SER A 215 -5.71 -15.55 12.10
CA SER A 215 -5.10 -15.08 10.86
C SER A 215 -3.75 -14.37 11.07
N ARG A 216 -3.51 -13.77 12.24
CA ARG A 216 -2.32 -12.93 12.52
C ARG A 216 -1.23 -13.60 13.36
N ARG A 217 -1.29 -14.91 13.65
CA ARG A 217 -0.32 -15.60 14.52
C ARG A 217 1.14 -15.48 14.06
N HIS A 218 1.37 -15.41 12.75
CA HIS A 218 2.68 -15.20 12.14
C HIS A 218 3.21 -13.77 12.34
N ALA A 219 2.30 -12.80 12.44
CA ALA A 219 2.61 -11.38 12.61
C ALA A 219 2.77 -11.01 14.09
N PHE A 220 2.06 -11.65 15.02
CA PHE A 220 2.16 -11.29 16.44
C PHE A 220 2.11 -12.54 17.32
N THR A 221 3.30 -12.99 17.75
CA THR A 221 3.47 -14.19 18.58
C THR A 221 3.24 -13.93 20.07
N VAL A 222 3.25 -12.66 20.50
CA VAL A 222 3.28 -12.30 21.93
C VAL A 222 1.96 -11.61 22.30
N GLU A 223 1.30 -12.14 23.32
CA GLU A 223 0.38 -11.30 24.11
C GLU A 223 1.19 -10.15 24.74
N PRO A 224 0.65 -8.93 24.78
CA PRO A 224 -0.77 -8.60 24.63
C PRO A 224 -1.19 -8.14 23.22
N ARG A 225 -2.45 -8.42 22.85
CA ARG A 225 -3.15 -7.91 21.64
C ARG A 225 -2.99 -6.39 21.43
N SER A 226 -2.77 -5.63 22.49
CA SER A 226 -2.53 -4.19 22.44
C SER A 226 -1.27 -3.81 21.68
N ALA A 227 -0.19 -4.61 21.71
CA ALA A 227 1.04 -4.32 20.97
C ALA A 227 0.84 -4.41 19.45
N ALA A 228 0.16 -5.47 19.00
CA ALA A 228 -0.23 -5.65 17.60
C ALA A 228 -1.13 -4.51 17.11
N ASN A 229 -2.17 -4.20 17.90
CA ASN A 229 -3.09 -3.10 17.60
C ASN A 229 -2.37 -1.76 17.51
N LYS A 230 -1.37 -1.52 18.38
CA LYS A 230 -0.53 -0.33 18.34
C LYS A 230 0.26 -0.25 17.05
N GLN A 231 0.96 -1.30 16.65
CA GLN A 231 1.76 -1.31 15.41
C GLN A 231 0.90 -1.11 14.16
N ILE A 232 -0.27 -1.75 14.10
CA ILE A 232 -1.25 -1.53 13.01
C ILE A 232 -1.72 -0.07 13.02
N GLY A 233 -2.08 0.46 14.18
CA GLY A 233 -2.52 1.84 14.35
C GLY A 233 -1.45 2.86 13.95
N GLU A 234 -0.18 2.62 14.30
CA GLU A 234 0.97 3.47 13.93
C GLU A 234 1.16 3.50 12.40
N LEU A 235 1.11 2.34 11.73
CA LEU A 235 1.23 2.27 10.28
C LEU A 235 0.08 3.02 9.59
N VAL A 236 -1.17 2.76 9.99
CA VAL A 236 -2.34 3.40 9.37
C VAL A 236 -2.32 4.92 9.62
N ALA A 237 -1.94 5.36 10.82
CA ALA A 237 -1.78 6.79 11.11
C ALA A 237 -0.71 7.45 10.22
N ALA A 238 0.43 6.78 10.00
CA ALA A 238 1.47 7.26 9.09
C ALA A 238 0.98 7.35 7.64
N VAL A 239 0.19 6.37 7.17
CA VAL A 239 -0.43 6.40 5.84
C VAL A 239 -1.47 7.53 5.74
N GLN A 240 -2.31 7.75 6.77
CA GLN A 240 -3.27 8.86 6.80
C GLN A 240 -2.57 10.22 6.77
N ALA A 241 -1.42 10.35 7.45
CA ALA A 241 -0.59 11.55 7.37
C ALA A 241 -0.06 11.77 5.95
N CYS A 242 0.36 10.71 5.25
CA CYS A 242 0.75 10.78 3.83
C CYS A 242 -0.41 11.20 2.90
N VAL A 243 -1.67 10.94 3.26
CA VAL A 243 -2.83 11.42 2.47
C VAL A 243 -3.12 12.89 2.73
N THR A 244 -3.03 13.30 4.00
CA THR A 244 -3.52 14.61 4.46
C THR A 244 -2.45 15.71 4.51
N ASN A 245 -1.17 15.35 4.55
CA ASN A 245 -0.05 16.29 4.68
C ASN A 245 0.97 16.10 3.55
N PRO A 246 1.08 17.05 2.61
CA PRO A 246 2.07 17.01 1.53
C PRO A 246 3.52 16.91 1.99
N ASN A 247 3.87 17.54 3.12
CA ASN A 247 5.23 17.46 3.67
C ASN A 247 5.60 16.05 4.13
N ALA A 248 4.61 15.22 4.44
CA ALA A 248 4.85 13.81 4.76
C ALA A 248 5.25 13.02 3.51
N LEU A 249 4.98 13.50 2.29
CA LEU A 249 5.27 12.83 1.03
C LEU A 249 6.57 13.30 0.38
N VAL A 250 6.71 14.62 0.28
CA VAL A 250 7.83 15.28 -0.39
C VAL A 250 8.29 16.41 0.53
N PRO A 251 9.59 16.52 0.85
CA PRO A 251 10.11 17.70 1.53
C PRO A 251 9.82 18.94 0.68
N LEU A 252 8.93 19.81 1.16
CA LEU A 252 8.59 21.06 0.47
C LEU A 252 9.52 22.18 0.91
N THR A 253 9.75 23.14 0.01
CA THR A 253 10.45 24.38 0.33
C THR A 253 9.70 25.10 1.45
N ASP A 254 10.40 25.44 2.53
CA ASP A 254 9.84 26.04 3.77
C ASP A 254 8.73 25.21 4.45
N GLY A 255 8.55 23.94 4.07
CA GLY A 255 7.46 23.10 4.57
C GLY A 255 6.07 23.60 4.17
N LYS A 256 5.96 24.37 3.08
CA LYS A 256 4.74 25.08 2.69
C LYS A 256 4.31 24.70 1.27
N VAL A 257 3.03 24.36 1.12
CA VAL A 257 2.48 23.89 -0.17
C VAL A 257 2.36 25.04 -1.17
N GLU A 258 2.11 26.25 -0.69
CA GLU A 258 2.07 27.47 -1.47
C GLU A 258 3.42 27.80 -2.16
N ASN A 259 4.53 27.29 -1.62
CA ASN A 259 5.87 27.49 -2.16
C ASN A 259 6.34 26.31 -3.03
N ALA A 260 5.51 25.27 -3.17
CA ALA A 260 5.86 24.09 -3.96
C ALA A 260 5.81 24.39 -5.47
N THR A 261 6.83 23.95 -6.18
CA THR A 261 6.86 23.97 -7.65
C THR A 261 5.78 23.06 -8.24
N THR A 262 5.40 23.30 -9.49
CA THR A 262 4.44 22.45 -10.21
C THR A 262 4.89 20.98 -10.22
N ASP A 263 6.18 20.71 -10.42
CA ASP A 263 6.73 19.36 -10.41
C ASP A 263 6.60 18.70 -9.02
N GLN A 264 6.89 19.44 -7.94
CA GLN A 264 6.68 18.95 -6.57
C GLN A 264 5.20 18.61 -6.32
N LEU A 265 4.27 19.46 -6.77
CA LEU A 265 2.84 19.20 -6.62
C LEU A 265 2.38 17.97 -7.42
N GLN A 266 2.93 17.74 -8.61
CA GLN A 266 2.66 16.53 -9.38
C GLN A 266 3.17 15.27 -8.68
N VAL A 267 4.38 15.33 -8.10
CA VAL A 267 4.95 14.23 -7.32
C VAL A 267 4.12 13.98 -6.05
N VAL A 268 3.69 15.03 -5.34
CA VAL A 268 2.77 14.92 -4.19
C VAL A 268 1.49 14.20 -4.61
N GLY A 269 0.86 14.62 -5.72
CA GLY A 269 -0.33 13.94 -6.25
C GLY A 269 -0.09 12.46 -6.58
N PHE A 270 1.04 12.15 -7.22
CA PHE A 270 1.41 10.78 -7.59
C PHE A 270 1.59 9.87 -6.36
N VAL A 271 2.35 10.32 -5.35
CA VAL A 271 2.62 9.51 -4.15
C VAL A 271 1.41 9.47 -3.23
N ARG A 272 0.65 10.57 -3.11
CA ARG A 272 -0.63 10.59 -2.38
C ARG A 272 -1.58 9.54 -2.92
N ARG A 273 -1.70 9.39 -4.24
CA ARG A 273 -2.53 8.33 -4.84
C ARG A 273 -2.11 6.95 -4.38
N GLN A 274 -0.82 6.70 -4.22
CA GLN A 274 -0.33 5.44 -3.67
C GLN A 274 -0.68 5.30 -2.18
N ALA A 275 -0.64 6.38 -1.39
CA ALA A 275 -1.10 6.37 0.00
C ALA A 275 -2.62 6.11 0.10
N ILE A 276 -3.43 6.67 -0.80
CA ILE A 276 -4.88 6.42 -0.91
C ILE A 276 -5.14 4.94 -1.23
N LYS A 277 -4.44 4.37 -2.22
CA LYS A 277 -4.51 2.93 -2.53
C LYS A 277 -4.16 2.05 -1.34
N THR A 278 -3.11 2.45 -0.61
CA THR A 278 -2.62 1.76 0.59
C THR A 278 -3.67 1.79 1.69
N LEU A 279 -4.25 2.96 1.96
CA LEU A 279 -5.31 3.11 2.94
C LEU A 279 -6.56 2.33 2.55
N GLY A 280 -6.87 2.24 1.26
CA GLY A 280 -7.92 1.39 0.69
C GLY A 280 -7.71 -0.12 0.85
N ARG A 281 -6.54 -0.57 1.32
CA ARG A 281 -6.31 -1.96 1.75
C ARG A 281 -6.71 -2.20 3.20
N CYS A 282 -6.95 -1.15 3.99
CA CYS A 282 -7.62 -1.33 5.27
C CYS A 282 -9.04 -1.85 5.00
N ARG A 283 -9.39 -3.00 5.58
CA ARG A 283 -10.66 -3.68 5.32
C ARG A 283 -11.80 -3.23 6.21
N PHE A 284 -11.52 -2.35 7.17
CA PHE A 284 -12.47 -1.95 8.18
C PHE A 284 -12.53 -0.44 8.26
N VAL A 285 -13.74 0.09 8.43
CA VAL A 285 -13.96 1.55 8.50
C VAL A 285 -13.33 2.19 9.74
N THR A 286 -13.14 1.38 10.79
CA THR A 286 -12.56 1.74 12.07
C THR A 286 -11.52 0.71 12.48
N LEU A 287 -10.37 1.17 12.95
CA LEU A 287 -9.27 0.33 13.45
C LEU A 287 -8.83 0.81 14.84
N PRO A 288 -8.17 -0.05 15.64
CA PRO A 288 -7.55 0.41 16.87
C PRO A 288 -6.38 1.36 16.53
N GLY A 289 -6.34 2.52 17.16
CA GLY A 289 -5.25 3.47 16.97
C GLY A 289 -4.04 3.18 17.89
N PRO A 290 -2.95 3.92 17.68
CA PRO A 290 -1.68 3.70 18.40
C PRO A 290 -1.79 3.94 19.91
N THR A 291 -2.72 4.81 20.33
CA THR A 291 -2.98 5.16 21.74
C THR A 291 -4.16 4.39 22.33
N GLY A 292 -4.73 3.43 21.58
CA GLY A 292 -5.97 2.73 21.94
C GLY A 292 -7.24 3.46 21.50
N ALA A 293 -7.19 4.78 21.23
CA ALA A 293 -8.29 5.50 20.60
C ALA A 293 -8.52 5.00 19.17
N PRO A 294 -9.76 4.85 18.68
CA PRO A 294 -10.01 4.40 17.31
C PRO A 294 -9.47 5.39 16.28
N ILE A 295 -9.02 4.85 15.14
CA ILE A 295 -8.68 5.61 13.94
C ILE A 295 -9.63 5.26 12.80
N TYR A 296 -9.84 6.21 11.89
CA TYR A 296 -10.92 6.18 10.90
C TYR A 296 -10.36 6.26 9.47
N PRO A 297 -9.78 5.17 8.91
CA PRO A 297 -9.28 5.17 7.55
C PRO A 297 -10.36 5.52 6.52
N ALA A 298 -11.61 5.07 6.73
CA ALA A 298 -12.74 5.42 5.88
C ALA A 298 -13.02 6.92 5.87
N HIS A 299 -12.87 7.63 6.99
CA HIS A 299 -13.06 9.08 7.03
C HIS A 299 -12.02 9.80 6.17
N THR A 300 -10.75 9.37 6.22
CA THR A 300 -9.71 9.98 5.37
C THR A 300 -9.97 9.75 3.88
N LEU A 301 -10.43 8.56 3.48
CA LEU A 301 -10.84 8.32 2.09
C LEU A 301 -12.08 9.12 1.69
N ALA A 302 -13.05 9.25 2.60
CA ALA A 302 -14.24 10.08 2.36
C ALA A 302 -13.88 11.55 2.16
N ARG A 303 -12.92 12.10 2.94
CA ARG A 303 -12.37 13.45 2.75
C ARG A 303 -11.75 13.64 1.36
N VAL A 304 -11.06 12.62 0.84
CA VAL A 304 -10.54 12.64 -0.54
C VAL A 304 -11.69 12.67 -1.54
N CYS A 305 -12.72 11.82 -1.37
CA CYS A 305 -13.85 11.76 -2.30
C CYS A 305 -14.64 13.07 -2.38
N VAL A 306 -14.82 13.75 -1.25
CA VAL A 306 -15.50 15.05 -1.19
C VAL A 306 -14.61 16.23 -1.57
N SER A 307 -13.36 15.98 -1.99
CA SER A 307 -12.37 17.00 -2.31
C SER A 307 -12.23 18.05 -1.19
N ASP A 308 -12.05 17.58 0.05
CA ASP A 308 -11.93 18.45 1.23
C ASP A 308 -10.90 19.57 0.97
N PRO A 309 -11.27 20.86 1.11
CA PRO A 309 -10.38 22.00 0.88
C PRO A 309 -9.10 21.99 1.71
N ALA A 310 -9.06 21.27 2.83
CA ALA A 310 -7.86 21.11 3.64
C ALA A 310 -6.83 20.15 3.01
N LEU A 311 -7.21 19.40 1.98
CA LEU A 311 -6.29 18.56 1.20
C LEU A 311 -5.70 19.41 0.07
N VAL A 312 -4.44 19.79 0.24
CA VAL A 312 -3.69 20.57 -0.77
C VAL A 312 -2.56 19.70 -1.33
N PRO A 313 -2.28 19.67 -2.64
CA PRO A 313 -3.14 20.17 -3.71
C PRO A 313 -4.51 19.48 -3.69
N ALA A 314 -5.54 20.06 -4.28
CA ALA A 314 -6.85 19.42 -4.32
C ALA A 314 -6.77 17.97 -4.88
N PRO A 315 -7.54 17.01 -4.35
CA PRO A 315 -7.63 15.66 -4.92
C PRO A 315 -8.02 15.69 -6.41
N GLY A 316 -7.21 15.03 -7.24
CA GLY A 316 -7.52 14.90 -8.66
C GLY A 316 -8.52 13.75 -8.94
N PRO A 317 -9.01 13.63 -10.19
CA PRO A 317 -9.95 12.56 -10.58
C PRO A 317 -9.47 11.14 -10.21
N ALA A 318 -8.17 10.87 -10.38
CA ALA A 318 -7.59 9.57 -10.02
C ALA A 318 -7.53 9.32 -8.52
N ASP A 319 -7.30 10.37 -7.71
CA ASP A 319 -7.26 10.26 -6.25
C ASP A 319 -8.66 9.91 -5.74
N CYS A 320 -9.69 10.60 -6.24
CA CYS A 320 -11.09 10.31 -5.94
C CYS A 320 -11.50 8.91 -6.41
N GLY A 321 -11.07 8.48 -7.60
CA GLY A 321 -11.34 7.13 -8.10
C GLY A 321 -10.76 6.03 -7.21
N GLU A 322 -9.51 6.16 -6.76
CA GLU A 322 -8.89 5.21 -5.82
C GLU A 322 -9.53 5.27 -4.42
N ALA A 323 -9.92 6.45 -3.96
CA ALA A 323 -10.59 6.61 -2.67
C ALA A 323 -11.98 5.96 -2.64
N VAL A 324 -12.75 6.09 -3.73
CA VAL A 324 -14.03 5.37 -3.89
C VAL A 324 -13.81 3.87 -3.87
N ILE A 325 -12.85 3.34 -4.63
CA ILE A 325 -12.51 1.91 -4.62
C ILE A 325 -12.16 1.46 -3.19
N GLY A 326 -11.33 2.23 -2.49
CA GLY A 326 -10.94 1.93 -1.11
C GLY A 326 -12.13 1.92 -0.13
N LEU A 327 -13.02 2.91 -0.19
CA LEU A 327 -14.23 2.96 0.64
C LEU A 327 -15.15 1.76 0.41
N CYS A 328 -15.31 1.36 -0.86
CA CYS A 328 -16.13 0.21 -1.22
C CYS A 328 -15.55 -1.14 -0.76
N ASN A 329 -14.26 -1.18 -0.39
CA ASN A 329 -13.59 -2.36 0.15
C ASN A 329 -13.55 -2.39 1.69
N MET A 330 -14.15 -1.40 2.37
CA MET A 330 -14.17 -1.33 3.83
C MET A 330 -15.49 -1.83 4.41
N ALA A 331 -15.40 -2.80 5.31
CA ALA A 331 -16.51 -3.33 6.06
C ALA A 331 -16.81 -2.46 7.29
N PRO A 332 -18.08 -2.04 7.50
CA PRO A 332 -18.50 -1.32 8.69
C PRO A 332 -18.76 -2.25 9.88
N VAL A 333 -17.83 -3.16 10.14
CA VAL A 333 -17.90 -4.16 11.23
C VAL A 333 -16.57 -4.21 11.98
N VAL A 334 -16.62 -4.56 13.26
CA VAL A 334 -15.45 -4.77 14.13
C VAL A 334 -15.67 -6.08 14.88
N ASN A 335 -14.78 -7.06 14.69
CA ASN A 335 -14.92 -8.42 15.22
C ASN A 335 -16.33 -9.02 14.94
N GLY A 336 -16.86 -8.86 13.72
CA GLY A 336 -18.20 -9.34 13.37
C GLY A 336 -19.38 -8.58 14.01
N THR A 337 -19.13 -7.45 14.67
CA THR A 337 -20.17 -6.57 15.20
C THR A 337 -20.30 -5.32 14.33
N PRO A 338 -21.50 -4.91 13.88
CA PRO A 338 -21.68 -3.65 13.18
C PRO A 338 -21.13 -2.46 13.96
N VAL A 339 -20.46 -1.53 13.26
CA VAL A 339 -20.04 -0.26 13.85
C VAL A 339 -21.28 0.59 14.14
N LYS A 340 -21.57 0.78 15.44
CA LYS A 340 -22.71 1.58 15.90
C LYS A 340 -22.62 3.00 15.33
N GLY A 341 -23.69 3.47 14.70
CA GLY A 341 -23.78 4.81 14.15
C GLY A 341 -23.09 5.01 12.80
N TYR A 342 -22.59 3.96 12.14
CA TYR A 342 -22.06 4.11 10.78
C TYR A 342 -23.13 4.66 9.84
N ASN A 343 -22.84 5.81 9.23
CA ASN A 343 -23.83 6.62 8.53
C ASN A 343 -23.84 6.29 7.03
N GLY A 344 -24.83 5.50 6.61
CA GLY A 344 -25.04 5.10 5.22
C GLY A 344 -25.27 6.29 4.28
N ASP A 345 -25.92 7.36 4.74
CA ASP A 345 -26.14 8.58 3.94
C ASP A 345 -24.82 9.33 3.71
N ALA A 346 -24.02 9.53 4.75
CA ALA A 346 -22.75 10.27 4.65
C ALA A 346 -21.73 9.56 3.74
N VAL A 347 -21.64 8.22 3.82
CA VAL A 347 -20.74 7.48 2.93
C VAL A 347 -21.24 7.46 1.48
N ALA A 348 -22.56 7.35 1.26
CA ALA A 348 -23.13 7.44 -0.08
C ALA A 348 -22.92 8.84 -0.68
N GLU A 349 -23.04 9.89 0.12
CA GLU A 349 -22.74 11.27 -0.29
C GLU A 349 -21.26 11.42 -0.70
N ALA A 350 -20.34 10.93 0.14
CA ALA A 350 -18.91 10.96 -0.16
C ALA A 350 -18.59 10.22 -1.46
N VAL A 351 -19.12 9.00 -1.63
CA VAL A 351 -18.92 8.22 -2.85
C VAL A 351 -19.52 8.92 -4.07
N ALA A 352 -20.71 9.52 -3.97
CA ALA A 352 -21.30 10.28 -5.07
C ALA A 352 -20.42 11.45 -5.50
N ALA A 353 -19.92 12.24 -4.54
CA ALA A 353 -18.99 13.34 -4.81
C ALA A 353 -17.68 12.86 -5.46
N GLY A 354 -17.13 11.75 -4.97
CA GLY A 354 -15.94 11.12 -5.52
C GLY A 354 -16.13 10.65 -6.96
N ILE A 355 -17.27 10.02 -7.25
CA ILE A 355 -17.64 9.59 -8.61
C ILE A 355 -17.81 10.78 -9.55
N ILE A 356 -18.45 11.86 -9.12
CA ILE A 356 -18.62 13.07 -9.94
C ILE A 356 -17.25 13.64 -10.32
N THR A 357 -16.34 13.76 -9.35
CA THR A 357 -14.98 14.27 -9.59
C THR A 357 -14.17 13.34 -10.49
N PHE A 358 -14.23 12.02 -10.25
CA PHE A 358 -13.55 11.01 -11.05
C PHE A 358 -14.04 11.01 -12.50
N ALA A 359 -15.36 10.97 -12.71
CA ALA A 359 -15.96 10.79 -14.03
C ALA A 359 -16.13 12.10 -14.82
N GLY A 360 -15.97 13.27 -14.17
CA GLY A 360 -16.12 14.59 -14.77
C GLY A 360 -15.33 14.79 -16.07
N PRO A 361 -14.00 14.53 -16.11
CA PRO A 361 -13.21 14.67 -17.33
C PRO A 361 -13.75 13.82 -18.49
N ARG A 362 -14.10 12.57 -18.21
CA ARG A 362 -14.64 11.63 -19.20
C ARG A 362 -16.02 12.03 -19.72
N ALA A 363 -16.87 12.59 -18.85
CA ALA A 363 -18.19 13.10 -19.23
C ALA A 363 -18.08 14.36 -20.10
N SER A 364 -17.14 15.24 -19.78
CA SER A 364 -16.88 16.46 -20.58
C SER A 364 -16.23 16.14 -21.93
N ASN A 365 -15.39 15.12 -21.99
CA ASN A 365 -14.69 14.68 -23.19
C ASN A 365 -14.68 13.14 -23.28
N PRO A 366 -15.56 12.54 -24.10
CA PRO A 366 -15.58 11.09 -24.35
C PRO A 366 -14.33 10.53 -25.04
N LEU A 367 -13.36 11.35 -25.42
CA LEU A 367 -12.06 10.93 -25.94
C LEU A 367 -10.91 11.16 -24.94
N ASP A 368 -11.22 11.60 -23.71
CA ASP A 368 -10.21 11.80 -22.68
C ASP A 368 -9.38 10.52 -22.45
N ARG A 369 -8.05 10.68 -22.37
CA ARG A 369 -7.07 9.62 -22.11
C ARG A 369 -6.20 9.93 -20.89
N SER A 370 -6.59 10.92 -20.07
CA SER A 370 -5.84 11.30 -18.87
C SER A 370 -5.75 10.15 -17.86
N LEU A 371 -6.73 9.24 -17.89
CA LEU A 371 -6.78 8.04 -17.07
C LEU A 371 -7.04 6.77 -17.91
N PRO A 372 -6.62 5.59 -17.42
CA PRO A 372 -7.01 4.31 -17.99
C PRO A 372 -8.47 3.99 -17.63
N TRP A 373 -9.41 4.71 -18.24
CA TRP A 373 -10.84 4.73 -17.88
C TRP A 373 -11.47 3.35 -17.77
N ARG A 374 -11.24 2.46 -18.73
CA ARG A 374 -11.76 1.09 -18.71
C ARG A 374 -11.20 0.28 -17.54
N GLY A 375 -9.90 0.39 -17.27
CA GLY A 375 -9.26 -0.27 -16.12
C GLY A 375 -9.81 0.23 -14.78
N TYR A 376 -10.08 1.54 -14.67
CA TYR A 376 -10.77 2.09 -13.50
C TYR A 376 -12.21 1.61 -13.41
N ALA A 377 -12.96 1.61 -14.51
CA ALA A 377 -14.37 1.19 -14.54
C ALA A 377 -14.53 -0.27 -14.09
N MET A 378 -13.66 -1.17 -14.56
CA MET A 378 -13.62 -2.57 -14.14
C MET A 378 -13.35 -2.69 -12.63
N ARG A 379 -12.26 -2.09 -12.14
CA ARG A 379 -11.88 -2.15 -10.72
C ARG A 379 -12.95 -1.56 -9.80
N MET A 380 -13.58 -0.48 -10.24
CA MET A 380 -14.64 0.19 -9.49
C MET A 380 -15.93 -0.62 -9.50
N ASN A 381 -16.27 -1.27 -10.62
CA ASN A 381 -17.41 -2.17 -10.69
C ASN A 381 -17.23 -3.37 -9.75
N ASP A 382 -16.03 -3.96 -9.70
CA ASP A 382 -15.70 -5.03 -8.76
C ASP A 382 -15.82 -4.54 -7.30
N ALA A 383 -15.32 -3.34 -6.99
CA ALA A 383 -15.47 -2.76 -5.67
C ALA A 383 -16.95 -2.56 -5.28
N PHE A 384 -17.78 -2.00 -6.17
CA PHE A 384 -19.21 -1.82 -5.92
C PHE A 384 -19.98 -3.15 -5.75
N ARG A 385 -19.63 -4.17 -6.53
CA ARG A 385 -20.18 -5.53 -6.38
C ARG A 385 -19.86 -6.12 -5.01
N ASN A 386 -18.64 -5.91 -4.55
CA ASN A 386 -18.16 -6.41 -3.27
C ASN A 386 -18.61 -5.57 -2.08
N TRP A 387 -19.07 -4.33 -2.29
CA TRP A 387 -19.36 -3.40 -1.19
C TRP A 387 -20.62 -3.78 -0.39
N ARG A 388 -21.72 -4.11 -1.08
CA ARG A 388 -23.00 -4.43 -0.41
C ARG A 388 -22.89 -5.61 0.57
N PRO A 389 -22.22 -6.73 0.21
CA PRO A 389 -22.00 -7.82 1.15
C PRO A 389 -21.25 -7.44 2.43
N LEU A 390 -20.36 -6.43 2.41
CA LEU A 390 -19.56 -6.07 3.59
C LEU A 390 -20.37 -5.51 4.77
N PHE A 391 -21.63 -5.11 4.52
CA PHE A 391 -22.54 -4.66 5.58
C PHE A 391 -23.14 -5.82 6.38
N ASP A 392 -23.07 -7.04 5.87
CA ASP A 392 -23.49 -8.24 6.58
C ASP A 392 -22.34 -8.73 7.50
N PRO A 393 -22.52 -8.71 8.83
CA PRO A 393 -21.47 -9.14 9.76
C PRO A 393 -21.12 -10.63 9.66
N LEU A 394 -22.02 -11.44 9.08
CA LEU A 394 -21.82 -12.86 8.84
C LEU A 394 -21.24 -13.14 7.46
N TYR A 395 -21.03 -12.13 6.62
CA TYR A 395 -20.52 -12.28 5.27
C TYR A 395 -19.26 -13.16 5.21
N ASP A 396 -19.30 -14.15 4.32
CA ASP A 396 -18.18 -15.02 3.99
C ASP A 396 -17.70 -14.70 2.57
N PRO A 397 -16.48 -14.16 2.40
CA PRO A 397 -15.96 -13.84 1.07
C PRO A 397 -15.82 -15.06 0.14
N SER A 398 -15.83 -16.28 0.68
CA SER A 398 -15.85 -17.53 -0.11
C SER A 398 -17.19 -17.74 -0.83
N PHE A 399 -18.25 -17.08 -0.38
CA PHE A 399 -19.60 -17.14 -0.94
C PHE A 399 -20.11 -15.73 -1.22
N ALA A 400 -19.47 -15.01 -2.13
CA ALA A 400 -19.73 -13.60 -2.41
C ALA A 400 -21.20 -13.22 -2.68
N THR A 401 -22.03 -14.17 -3.13
CA THR A 401 -23.46 -13.97 -3.40
C THR A 401 -24.37 -14.23 -2.20
N LYS A 402 -23.86 -14.83 -1.11
CA LYS A 402 -24.60 -15.15 0.10
C LYS A 402 -24.39 -14.06 1.14
N PHE A 403 -25.29 -13.08 1.15
CA PHE A 403 -25.36 -12.04 2.17
C PHE A 403 -26.79 -11.55 2.36
N GLU A 404 -27.06 -10.96 3.51
CA GLU A 404 -28.33 -10.34 3.85
C GLU A 404 -28.47 -8.94 3.21
N ALA A 405 -29.10 -8.88 2.03
CA ALA A 405 -29.26 -7.63 1.28
C ALA A 405 -29.99 -6.51 2.04
N GLN A 406 -30.86 -6.86 3.00
CA GLN A 406 -31.56 -5.92 3.87
C GLN A 406 -30.64 -5.15 4.84
N LEU A 407 -29.43 -5.67 5.11
CA LEU A 407 -28.46 -5.01 5.99
C LEU A 407 -27.69 -3.89 5.26
N THR A 408 -27.73 -3.86 3.93
CA THR A 408 -27.17 -2.76 3.15
C THR A 408 -28.05 -1.51 3.32
N PRO A 409 -27.51 -0.36 3.77
CA PRO A 409 -28.26 0.88 3.83
C PRO A 409 -28.83 1.27 2.47
N LYS A 410 -30.09 1.72 2.44
CA LYS A 410 -30.76 2.11 1.20
C LYS A 410 -29.95 3.12 0.34
N PRO A 411 -29.38 4.20 0.88
CA PRO A 411 -28.56 5.13 0.10
C PRO A 411 -27.36 4.46 -0.59
N VAL A 412 -26.76 3.44 0.06
CA VAL A 412 -25.65 2.66 -0.49
C VAL A 412 -26.12 1.74 -1.63
N ALA A 413 -27.26 1.07 -1.47
CA ALA A 413 -27.83 0.26 -2.54
C ALA A 413 -28.22 1.11 -3.77
N ASP A 414 -28.82 2.28 -3.52
CA ASP A 414 -29.28 3.20 -4.57
C ASP A 414 -28.08 3.77 -5.37
N ILE A 415 -26.99 4.16 -4.70
CA ILE A 415 -25.79 4.66 -5.40
C ILE A 415 -25.08 3.56 -6.20
N VAL A 416 -24.98 2.33 -5.68
CA VAL A 416 -24.40 1.19 -6.41
C VAL A 416 -25.12 1.00 -7.75
N ALA A 417 -26.45 0.92 -7.72
CA ALA A 417 -27.26 0.71 -8.92
C ALA A 417 -27.09 1.85 -9.93
N ARG A 418 -27.09 3.10 -9.45
CA ARG A 418 -26.95 4.28 -10.31
C ARG A 418 -25.55 4.37 -10.94
N VAL A 419 -24.48 4.18 -10.16
CA VAL A 419 -23.11 4.27 -10.66
C VAL A 419 -22.84 3.18 -11.70
N GLN A 420 -23.27 1.94 -11.44
CA GLN A 420 -23.10 0.84 -12.38
C GLN A 420 -23.76 1.12 -13.74
N THR A 421 -25.00 1.61 -13.73
CA THR A 421 -25.78 1.82 -14.95
C THR A 421 -25.43 3.12 -15.68
N SER A 422 -25.21 4.19 -14.93
CA SER A 422 -25.16 5.56 -15.45
C SER A 422 -23.74 6.06 -15.68
N ILE A 423 -22.74 5.45 -15.02
CA ILE A 423 -21.33 5.86 -15.09
C ILE A 423 -20.46 4.75 -15.65
N LEU A 424 -20.43 3.58 -15.01
CA LEU A 424 -19.45 2.53 -15.32
C LEU A 424 -19.77 1.79 -16.62
N ALA A 425 -21.02 1.39 -16.84
CA ALA A 425 -21.42 0.70 -18.07
C ALA A 425 -21.14 1.54 -19.34
N PRO A 426 -21.46 2.85 -19.38
CA PRO A 426 -21.04 3.70 -20.50
C PRO A 426 -19.53 3.82 -20.66
N MET A 427 -18.76 3.89 -19.57
CA MET A 427 -17.29 3.98 -19.61
C MET A 427 -16.61 2.73 -20.17
N ASP A 428 -17.17 1.55 -19.92
CA ASP A 428 -16.59 0.29 -20.39
C ASP A 428 -17.00 -0.05 -21.84
N LYS A 429 -18.06 0.58 -22.35
CA LYS A 429 -18.59 0.29 -23.68
C LYS A 429 -17.64 0.71 -24.79
N VAL A 430 -17.42 -0.21 -25.74
CA VAL A 430 -16.63 0.01 -26.95
C VAL A 430 -17.48 -0.20 -28.20
N ASP A 431 -17.13 0.50 -29.28
CA ASP A 431 -17.72 0.33 -30.60
C ASP A 431 -17.20 -0.93 -31.31
N ALA A 432 -17.70 -1.19 -32.52
CA ALA A 432 -17.29 -2.34 -33.33
C ALA A 432 -15.79 -2.34 -33.70
N SER A 433 -15.09 -1.21 -33.56
CA SER A 433 -13.65 -1.08 -33.79
C SER A 433 -12.81 -1.25 -32.52
N GLY A 434 -13.44 -1.53 -31.38
CA GLY A 434 -12.80 -1.65 -30.08
C GLY A 434 -12.40 -0.31 -29.44
N LYS A 435 -12.85 0.81 -30.02
CA LYS A 435 -12.65 2.16 -29.47
C LYS A 435 -13.79 2.54 -28.53
N PRO A 436 -13.63 3.53 -27.63
CA PRO A 436 -14.72 3.91 -26.75
C PRO A 436 -15.97 4.35 -27.53
N ASP A 437 -17.13 3.81 -27.16
CA ASP A 437 -18.40 4.13 -27.82
C ASP A 437 -18.84 5.56 -27.48
N LEU A 438 -18.79 6.47 -28.46
CA LEU A 438 -19.15 7.88 -28.28
C LEU A 438 -20.66 8.10 -28.04
N ALA A 439 -21.50 7.12 -28.37
CA ALA A 439 -22.92 7.14 -28.04
C ALA A 439 -23.18 6.76 -26.58
N ALA A 440 -22.23 6.08 -25.93
CA ALA A 440 -22.31 5.67 -24.54
C ALA A 440 -21.87 6.83 -23.62
N ARG A 441 -22.81 7.72 -23.30
CA ARG A 441 -22.52 8.89 -22.46
C ARG A 441 -22.63 8.58 -20.98
N VAL A 442 -21.66 9.09 -20.23
CA VAL A 442 -21.65 9.10 -18.76
C VAL A 442 -22.66 10.16 -18.27
N ASP A 443 -23.61 9.75 -17.43
CA ASP A 443 -24.63 10.66 -16.88
C ASP A 443 -24.17 11.30 -15.56
N ILE A 444 -23.28 12.30 -15.69
CA ILE A 444 -22.80 13.08 -14.54
C ILE A 444 -23.91 13.95 -13.93
N GLU A 445 -24.82 14.51 -14.73
CA GLU A 445 -25.86 15.39 -14.22
C GLU A 445 -26.90 14.64 -13.39
N GLY A 446 -27.26 13.41 -13.78
CA GLY A 446 -28.06 12.51 -12.96
C GLY A 446 -27.38 12.14 -11.64
N MET A 447 -26.04 12.01 -11.62
CA MET A 447 -25.28 11.82 -10.38
C MET A 447 -25.26 13.08 -9.50
N LYS A 448 -25.13 14.27 -10.08
CA LYS A 448 -25.23 15.54 -9.33
C LYS A 448 -26.62 15.73 -8.73
N ALA A 449 -27.67 15.40 -9.47
CA ALA A 449 -29.05 15.44 -8.97
C ALA A 449 -29.25 14.46 -7.79
N PHE A 450 -28.69 13.25 -7.90
CA PHE A 450 -28.70 12.27 -6.81
C PHE A 450 -27.94 12.77 -5.57
N LEU A 451 -26.77 13.39 -5.75
CA LEU A 451 -26.03 14.01 -4.64
C LEU A 451 -26.87 15.10 -3.94
N LYS A 452 -27.51 15.99 -4.70
CA LYS A 452 -28.42 17.02 -4.16
C LYS A 452 -29.60 16.40 -3.41
N GLN A 453 -30.15 15.29 -3.90
CA GLN A 453 -31.20 14.55 -3.21
C GLN A 453 -30.73 14.05 -1.84
N LEU A 454 -29.56 13.41 -1.76
CA LEU A 454 -28.98 12.97 -0.48
C LEU A 454 -28.81 14.16 0.48
N GLN A 455 -28.32 15.29 -0.04
CA GLN A 455 -28.07 16.50 0.74
C GLN A 455 -29.34 17.18 1.26
N SER A 456 -30.48 16.98 0.58
CA SER A 456 -31.78 17.53 0.96
C SER A 456 -32.46 16.78 2.12
N ASN A 457 -31.91 15.64 2.56
CA ASN A 457 -32.48 14.86 3.65
C ASN A 457 -32.47 15.67 4.97
N PRO A 458 -33.62 15.95 5.61
CA PRO A 458 -33.67 16.72 6.85
C PRO A 458 -33.01 16.03 8.04
N LYS A 459 -32.80 14.70 7.97
CA LYS A 459 -32.10 13.90 8.99
C LYS A 459 -30.61 13.74 8.68
N ARG A 460 -30.09 14.46 7.68
CA ARG A 460 -28.70 14.38 7.26
C ARG A 460 -27.77 14.76 8.42
N SER A 461 -26.82 13.87 8.71
CA SER A 461 -25.61 14.17 9.47
C SER A 461 -24.41 14.15 8.52
N ASN A 462 -23.46 15.06 8.72
CA ASN A 462 -22.19 15.07 8.00
C ASN A 462 -21.12 14.18 8.68
N GLU A 463 -21.44 13.53 9.79
CA GLU A 463 -20.55 12.59 10.46
C GLU A 463 -20.63 11.22 9.77
N LEU A 464 -19.47 10.64 9.42
CA LEU A 464 -19.40 9.28 8.89
C LEU A 464 -19.79 8.24 9.96
N ILE A 465 -19.52 8.53 11.23
CA ILE A 465 -20.00 7.78 12.39
C ILE A 465 -20.74 8.74 13.32
N ILE A 466 -22.06 8.56 13.44
CA ILE A 466 -22.95 9.42 14.23
C ILE A 466 -22.50 9.41 15.70
N GLY A 467 -22.33 10.61 16.26
CA GLY A 467 -21.84 10.83 17.62
C GLY A 467 -20.31 10.84 17.74
N VAL A 468 -19.59 10.83 16.61
CA VAL A 468 -18.12 10.92 16.57
C VAL A 468 -17.71 12.14 15.72
N PRO A 469 -17.58 13.33 16.34
CA PRO A 469 -17.30 14.58 15.63
C PRO A 469 -16.00 14.59 14.81
N ALA A 470 -15.01 13.79 15.23
CA ALA A 470 -13.76 13.60 14.49
C ALA A 470 -13.97 13.03 13.08
N THR A 471 -15.15 12.45 12.81
CA THR A 471 -15.52 11.88 11.50
C THR A 471 -16.44 12.79 10.68
N ALA A 472 -16.58 14.06 11.06
CA ALA A 472 -17.33 15.05 10.30
C ALA A 472 -16.67 15.29 8.92
N LEU A 473 -17.50 15.32 7.88
CA LEU A 473 -17.13 15.66 6.51
C LEU A 473 -17.50 17.12 6.21
N PRO A 474 -16.70 17.83 5.39
CA PRO A 474 -17.07 19.15 4.91
C PRO A 474 -18.36 19.06 4.08
N ARG A 475 -19.11 20.18 4.01
CA ARG A 475 -20.25 20.26 3.10
C ARG A 475 -19.73 20.28 1.66
N VAL A 476 -20.28 19.39 0.84
CA VAL A 476 -19.96 19.34 -0.58
C VAL A 476 -20.96 20.22 -1.33
N GLU A 477 -20.49 21.26 -2.00
CA GLU A 477 -21.34 21.97 -2.95
C GLU A 477 -21.38 21.15 -4.25
N ALA A 478 -22.58 20.83 -4.75
CA ALA A 478 -22.74 20.23 -6.06
C ALA A 478 -22.43 21.28 -7.14
N LYS A 479 -21.13 21.44 -7.47
CA LYS A 479 -20.66 22.31 -8.56
C LYS A 479 -20.84 21.67 -9.93
#